data_AF-A0A6C1DP00-F1
#
_entry.id   AF-A0A6C1DP00-F1
#
_cell.length_a   1.000
_cell.length_b   1.000
_cell.length_c   1.000
_cell.angle_alpha   90.00
_cell.angle_beta   90.00
_cell.angle_gamma   90.00
#
_symmetry.space_group_name_H-M   'P 1'
#
loop_
_entity.id
_entity.type
_entity.pdbx_description
1 polymer ?
#
loop_
_entity_poly.entity_id
_entity_poly.type
_entity_poly.pdbx_seq_one_letter_code
_entity_poly.pdbx_strand_id
1 'polypeptide(L)'
;MSDILDEIVIEDVVANCPQEFLQYHKCIRDNEENPGKCKDGRMILSTCIREKVPSVKSIMSECSEPMKKYDQCIRDNMGTRTINENCLGFLQDLRKCAELQVKNKNIKPSINGVNLELIKD
;
A
#
# COMPACT_ATOMS: atom_id res chain seq x y z
N MET A 1 -5.21 5.93 14.41
CA MET A 1 -3.76 6.04 14.12
C MET A 1 -3.43 5.02 13.04
N SER A 2 -3.66 5.41 11.78
CA SER A 2 -3.42 4.62 10.55
C SER A 2 -3.32 5.59 9.38
N ASP A 3 -4.15 6.64 9.41
CA ASP A 3 -4.38 7.58 8.31
C ASP A 3 -3.11 8.26 7.79
N ILE A 4 -2.16 8.62 8.67
CA ILE A 4 -0.90 9.28 8.26
C ILE A 4 0.04 8.33 7.52
N LEU A 5 0.14 7.06 7.95
CA LEU A 5 0.97 6.08 7.25
C LEU A 5 0.41 5.83 5.85
N ASP A 6 -0.91 5.65 5.78
CA ASP A 6 -1.63 5.38 4.54
C ASP A 6 -1.50 6.56 3.56
N GLU A 7 -1.64 7.81 4.05
CA GLU A 7 -1.44 9.05 3.28
C GLU A 7 -0.03 9.14 2.71
N ILE A 8 1.01 9.03 3.55
CA ILE A 8 2.42 9.14 3.10
C ILE A 8 2.75 8.09 2.04
N VAL A 9 2.30 6.85 2.23
CA VAL A 9 2.56 5.77 1.27
C VAL A 9 1.84 6.03 -0.04
N ILE A 10 0.58 6.48 -0.01
CA ILE A 10 -0.17 6.80 -1.23
C ILE A 10 0.48 7.96 -1.98
N GLU A 11 0.86 9.03 -1.29
CA GLU A 11 1.54 10.17 -1.92
C GLU A 11 2.85 9.75 -2.58
N ASP A 12 3.66 8.92 -1.91
CA ASP A 12 4.91 8.40 -2.46
C ASP A 12 4.67 7.48 -3.67
N VAL A 13 3.58 6.71 -3.67
CA VAL A 13 3.14 5.93 -4.85
C VAL A 13 2.77 6.86 -6.01
N VAL A 14 1.96 7.89 -5.77
CA VAL A 14 1.56 8.83 -6.83
C VAL A 14 2.77 9.59 -7.38
N ALA A 15 3.74 9.96 -6.52
CA ALA A 15 4.94 10.66 -6.93
C ALA A 15 5.87 9.81 -7.82
N ASN A 16 5.96 8.50 -7.58
CA ASN A 16 6.91 7.62 -8.26
C ASN A 16 6.30 6.69 -9.33
N CYS A 17 4.99 6.45 -9.27
CA CYS A 17 4.22 5.58 -10.19
C CYS A 17 2.94 6.25 -10.72
N PRO A 18 2.95 7.53 -11.16
CA PRO A 18 1.72 8.26 -11.46
C PRO A 18 0.93 7.65 -12.62
N GLN A 19 1.60 7.14 -13.65
CA GLN A 19 0.93 6.61 -14.84
C GLN A 19 0.25 5.28 -14.54
N GLU A 20 0.98 4.35 -13.90
CA GLU A 20 0.47 3.04 -13.50
C GLU A 20 -0.67 3.19 -12.49
N PHE A 21 -0.57 4.16 -11.58
CA PHE A 21 -1.61 4.47 -10.61
C PHE A 21 -2.90 4.94 -11.30
N LEU A 22 -2.81 5.97 -12.14
CA LEU A 22 -3.97 6.51 -12.86
C LEU A 22 -4.61 5.46 -13.79
N GLN A 23 -3.81 4.69 -14.53
CA GLN A 23 -4.31 3.66 -15.43
C GLN A 23 -5.06 2.56 -14.69
N TYR A 24 -4.52 2.08 -13.57
CA TYR A 24 -5.18 1.07 -12.77
C TYR A 24 -6.50 1.59 -12.18
N HIS A 25 -6.49 2.78 -11.57
CA HIS A 25 -7.69 3.37 -10.99
C HIS A 25 -8.76 3.69 -12.05
N LYS A 26 -8.37 4.14 -13.24
CA LYS A 26 -9.28 4.29 -14.39
C LYS A 26 -9.92 2.95 -14.76
N CYS A 27 -9.13 1.88 -14.87
CA CYS A 27 -9.66 0.57 -15.17
C CYS A 27 -10.70 0.11 -14.12
N ILE A 28 -10.40 0.30 -12.83
CA ILE A 28 -11.31 -0.08 -11.74
C ILE A 28 -12.62 0.70 -11.83
N ARG A 29 -12.55 2.01 -12.05
CA ARG A 29 -13.73 2.85 -12.27
C ARG A 29 -14.58 2.36 -13.45
N ASP A 30 -13.93 2.06 -14.56
CA ASP A 30 -14.62 1.63 -15.79
C ASP A 30 -15.15 0.18 -15.69
N ASN A 31 -14.77 -0.58 -14.65
CA ASN A 31 -15.15 -1.99 -14.44
C ASN A 31 -15.59 -2.26 -12.99
N GLU A 32 -16.35 -1.35 -12.37
CA GLU A 32 -16.74 -1.43 -10.96
C GLU A 32 -17.43 -2.76 -10.59
N GLU A 33 -18.29 -3.28 -11.47
CA GLU A 33 -18.99 -4.56 -11.27
C GLU A 33 -18.07 -5.78 -11.41
N ASN A 34 -16.93 -5.66 -12.11
CA ASN A 34 -15.96 -6.72 -12.27
C ASN A 34 -14.50 -6.21 -12.27
N PRO A 35 -13.98 -5.82 -11.09
CA PRO A 35 -12.63 -5.29 -10.94
C PRO A 35 -11.54 -6.30 -11.31
N GLY A 36 -11.89 -7.60 -11.38
CA GLY A 36 -10.99 -8.67 -11.80
C GLY A 36 -10.44 -8.48 -13.22
N LYS A 37 -11.13 -7.74 -14.08
CA LYS A 37 -10.65 -7.36 -15.43
C LYS A 37 -9.39 -6.48 -15.39
N CYS A 38 -9.12 -5.81 -14.26
CA CYS A 38 -7.98 -4.91 -14.09
C CYS A 38 -6.71 -5.59 -13.54
N LYS A 39 -6.64 -6.93 -13.60
CA LYS A 39 -5.52 -7.71 -13.07
C LYS A 39 -4.17 -7.30 -13.65
N ASP A 40 -4.12 -7.01 -14.95
CA ASP A 40 -2.87 -6.62 -15.64
C ASP A 40 -2.39 -5.25 -15.15
N GLY A 41 -3.30 -4.26 -15.09
CA GLY A 41 -3.00 -2.95 -14.50
C GLY A 41 -2.54 -3.04 -13.05
N ARG A 42 -3.17 -3.92 -12.25
CA ARG A 42 -2.76 -4.18 -10.86
C ARG A 42 -1.33 -4.73 -10.80
N MET A 43 -0.97 -5.66 -11.70
CA MET A 43 0.37 -6.24 -11.75
C MET A 43 1.41 -5.17 -12.13
N ILE A 44 1.13 -4.38 -13.16
CA ILE A 44 1.99 -3.28 -13.62
C ILE A 44 2.24 -2.29 -12.47
N LEU A 45 1.17 -1.83 -11.81
CA LEU A 45 1.28 -0.94 -10.66
C LEU A 45 2.07 -1.57 -9.51
N SER A 46 1.81 -2.84 -9.18
CA SER A 46 2.53 -3.54 -8.10
C SER A 46 4.04 -3.64 -8.38
N THR A 47 4.42 -3.89 -9.62
CA THR A 47 5.83 -3.91 -10.05
C THR A 47 6.46 -2.53 -9.88
N CYS A 48 5.80 -1.48 -10.38
CA CYS A 48 6.28 -0.12 -10.22
C CYS A 48 6.48 0.24 -8.74
N ILE A 49 5.50 -0.07 -7.89
CA ILE A 49 5.56 0.23 -6.46
C ILE A 49 6.78 -0.44 -5.82
N ARG A 50 6.98 -1.74 -6.07
CA ARG A 50 8.13 -2.48 -5.52
C ARG A 50 9.47 -1.93 -6.00
N GLU A 51 9.55 -1.50 -7.25
CA GLU A 51 10.79 -1.12 -7.91
C GLU A 51 11.15 0.36 -7.77
N LYS A 52 10.17 1.25 -7.55
CA LYS A 52 10.39 2.69 -7.60
C LYS A 52 10.01 3.44 -6.34
N VAL A 53 9.08 2.93 -5.51
CA VAL A 53 8.55 3.68 -4.36
C VAL A 53 9.46 3.51 -3.13
N PRO A 54 10.15 4.56 -2.67
CA PRO A 54 11.14 4.45 -1.59
C PRO A 54 10.55 4.03 -0.23
N SER A 55 9.38 4.54 0.14
CA SER A 55 8.69 4.18 1.39
C SER A 55 8.43 2.67 1.42
N VAL A 56 7.86 2.12 0.34
CA VAL A 56 7.54 0.69 0.22
C VAL A 56 8.81 -0.16 0.24
N LYS A 57 9.86 0.22 -0.50
CA LYS A 57 11.15 -0.48 -0.42
C LYS A 57 11.71 -0.53 1.00
N SER A 58 11.64 0.59 1.72
CA SER A 58 12.12 0.67 3.10
C SER A 58 11.30 -0.24 4.02
N ILE A 59 9.96 -0.22 3.89
CA ILE A 59 9.08 -1.09 4.67
C ILE A 59 9.37 -2.56 4.37
N MET A 60 9.49 -2.94 3.09
CA MET A 60 9.76 -4.33 2.69
C MET A 60 11.11 -4.84 3.20
N SER A 61 12.14 -3.99 3.24
CA SER A 61 13.47 -4.34 3.76
C SER A 61 13.44 -4.49 5.28
N GLU A 62 13.02 -3.43 5.98
CA GLU A 62 13.20 -3.30 7.42
C GLU A 62 12.11 -4.00 8.24
N CYS A 63 10.92 -4.18 7.66
CA CYS A 63 9.76 -4.79 8.34
C CYS A 63 9.48 -6.22 7.88
N SER A 64 10.46 -6.89 7.26
CA SER A 64 10.30 -8.25 6.73
C SER A 64 9.90 -9.29 7.80
N GLU A 65 10.41 -9.18 9.02
CA GLU A 65 10.05 -10.08 10.12
C GLU A 65 8.60 -9.88 10.62
N PRO A 66 8.15 -8.67 11.03
CA PRO A 66 6.76 -8.48 11.44
C PRO A 66 5.78 -8.78 10.28
N MET A 67 6.19 -8.55 9.02
CA MET A 67 5.40 -8.92 7.85
C MET A 67 5.22 -10.45 7.75
N LYS A 68 6.29 -11.23 7.90
CA LYS A 68 6.20 -12.70 7.92
C LYS A 68 5.32 -13.22 9.06
N LYS A 69 5.41 -12.62 10.25
CA LYS A 69 4.59 -13.00 11.41
C LYS A 69 3.10 -12.76 11.15
N TYR A 70 2.76 -11.58 10.62
CA TYR A 70 1.38 -11.27 10.26
C TYR A 70 0.87 -12.20 9.16
N ASP A 71 1.64 -12.38 8.08
CA ASP A 71 1.27 -13.26 6.97
C ASP A 71 1.08 -14.72 7.42
N GLN A 72 1.93 -15.19 8.33
CA GLN A 72 1.79 -16.53 8.89
C GLN A 72 0.52 -16.67 9.72
N CYS A 73 0.24 -15.69 10.59
CA CYS A 73 -1.00 -15.68 11.35
C CYS A 73 -2.24 -15.72 10.45
N ILE A 74 -2.25 -14.92 9.37
CA ILE A 74 -3.34 -14.91 8.41
C ILE A 74 -3.51 -16.29 7.76
N ARG A 75 -2.42 -16.92 7.30
CA ARG A 75 -2.49 -18.27 6.71
C ARG A 75 -3.04 -19.31 7.69
N ASP A 76 -2.59 -19.28 8.93
CA ASP A 76 -3.00 -20.24 9.96
C ASP A 76 -4.46 -20.06 10.40
N ASN A 77 -5.02 -18.87 10.20
CA ASN A 77 -6.37 -18.51 10.63
C ASN A 77 -7.34 -18.19 9.49
N MET A 78 -6.95 -18.39 8.22
CA MET A 78 -7.73 -17.96 7.05
C MET A 78 -9.14 -18.59 6.98
N GLY A 79 -9.30 -19.79 7.54
CA GLY A 79 -10.58 -20.50 7.60
C GLY A 79 -11.37 -20.28 8.90
N THR A 80 -10.86 -19.48 9.84
CA THR A 80 -11.48 -19.30 11.16
C THR A 80 -12.29 -18.01 11.22
N ARG A 81 -13.20 -17.93 12.20
CA ARG A 81 -13.93 -16.69 12.53
C ARG A 81 -13.14 -15.75 13.46
N THR A 82 -11.92 -16.15 13.86
CA THR A 82 -11.11 -15.47 14.88
C THR A 82 -9.85 -14.82 14.30
N ILE A 83 -9.74 -14.72 12.97
CA ILE A 83 -8.56 -14.16 12.28
C ILE A 83 -8.18 -12.76 12.77
N ASN A 84 -9.17 -11.90 12.99
CA ASN A 84 -8.94 -10.54 13.47
C ASN A 84 -8.39 -10.55 14.90
N GLU A 85 -8.99 -11.35 15.79
CA GLU A 85 -8.58 -11.47 17.19
C GLU A 85 -7.15 -12.02 17.29
N ASN A 86 -6.84 -13.03 16.49
CA ASN A 86 -5.55 -13.73 16.52
C ASN A 86 -4.42 -12.92 15.86
N CYS A 87 -4.73 -12.11 14.84
CA CYS A 87 -3.70 -11.45 14.03
C CYS A 87 -3.57 -9.94 14.25
N LEU A 88 -4.46 -9.32 15.05
CA LEU A 88 -4.41 -7.88 15.30
C LEU A 88 -3.09 -7.42 15.93
N GLY A 89 -2.53 -8.19 16.88
CA GLY A 89 -1.24 -7.87 17.50
C GLY A 89 -0.11 -7.80 16.47
N PHE A 90 0.00 -8.82 15.62
CA PHE A 90 1.01 -8.84 14.55
C PHE A 90 0.81 -7.73 13.51
N LEU A 91 -0.45 -7.36 13.22
CA LEU A 91 -0.76 -6.22 12.36
C LEU A 91 -0.29 -4.90 12.98
N GLN A 92 -0.48 -4.72 14.28
CA GLN A 92 -0.02 -3.53 15.01
C GLN A 92 1.51 -3.42 15.00
N ASP A 93 2.21 -4.54 15.20
CA ASP A 93 3.68 -4.58 15.13
C ASP A 93 4.19 -4.20 13.73
N LEU A 94 3.56 -4.75 12.68
CA LEU A 94 3.89 -4.40 11.30
C LEU A 94 3.65 -2.92 11.01
N ARG A 95 2.50 -2.37 11.43
CA ARG A 95 2.20 -0.94 11.25
C ARG A 95 3.17 -0.05 11.99
N LYS A 96 3.52 -0.38 13.24
CA LYS A 96 4.50 0.36 14.03
C LYS A 96 5.87 0.35 13.37
N CYS A 97 6.30 -0.78 12.81
CA CYS A 97 7.54 -0.83 12.04
C CYS A 97 7.46 0.08 10.81
N ALA A 98 6.38 0.00 10.02
CA ALA A 98 6.22 0.80 8.82
C ALA A 98 6.21 2.30 9.10
N GLU A 99 5.52 2.73 10.17
CA GLU A 99 5.52 4.12 10.63
C GLU A 99 6.93 4.66 10.93
N LEU A 100 7.79 3.84 11.55
CA LEU A 100 9.18 4.23 11.80
C LEU A 100 9.97 4.43 10.51
N GLN A 101 9.71 3.61 9.49
CA GLN A 101 10.42 3.72 8.22
C GLN A 101 10.06 4.97 7.43
N VAL A 102 8.79 5.39 7.49
CA VAL A 102 8.35 6.62 6.81
C VAL A 102 8.75 7.88 7.58
N LYS A 103 8.73 7.85 8.93
CA LYS A 103 9.15 8.98 9.79
C LYS A 103 10.66 9.22 9.75
N ASN A 104 11.47 8.16 9.81
CA ASN A 104 12.93 8.29 9.94
C ASN A 104 13.65 8.77 8.67
N LYS A 105 13.01 8.66 7.49
CA LYS A 105 13.67 8.93 6.21
C LYS A 105 13.38 10.29 5.61
N ASN A 106 12.70 11.20 6.32
CA ASN A 106 12.26 12.49 5.77
C ASN A 106 11.62 12.30 4.38
N ILE A 107 10.81 11.25 4.21
CA ILE A 107 9.98 11.09 3.02
C ILE A 107 8.95 12.21 3.14
N LYS A 108 9.32 13.38 2.61
CA LYS A 108 8.49 14.57 2.66
C LYS A 108 7.30 14.33 1.72
N PRO A 109 6.06 14.54 2.18
CA PRO A 109 4.93 14.82 1.30
C PRO A 109 5.36 15.85 0.27
N SER A 110 5.55 15.43 -0.98
CA SER A 110 5.85 16.36 -2.08
C SER A 110 4.53 16.83 -2.67
N ILE A 111 3.73 17.54 -1.87
CA ILE A 111 2.60 18.31 -2.40
C ILE A 111 3.12 19.67 -2.84
N ASN A 112 3.83 19.64 -3.97
CA ASN A 112 3.81 20.72 -4.95
C ASN A 112 3.35 20.10 -6.28
N GLY A 113 2.04 19.93 -6.45
CA GLY A 113 1.46 19.85 -7.80
C GLY A 113 0.69 18.60 -8.22
N VAL A 114 0.24 17.72 -7.31
CA VAL A 114 -0.83 16.77 -7.72
C VAL A 114 -2.15 17.53 -7.70
N ASN A 115 -2.53 18.10 -8.85
CA ASN A 115 -3.88 18.60 -9.02
C ASN A 115 -4.84 17.39 -9.10
N LEU A 116 -5.44 17.03 -7.96
CA LEU A 116 -6.48 15.99 -7.85
C LEU A 116 -7.77 16.31 -8.63
N GLU A 117 -7.86 17.47 -9.28
CA GLU A 117 -8.98 17.81 -10.17
C GLU A 117 -9.07 16.91 -11.42
N LEU A 118 -8.03 16.15 -11.77
CA LEU A 118 -8.06 15.19 -12.89
C LEU A 118 -8.78 13.86 -12.58
N ILE A 119 -9.34 13.69 -11.37
CA ILE A 119 -10.15 12.51 -10.99
C ILE A 119 -11.66 12.79 -11.15
N LYS A 120 -12.03 14.04 -11.45
CA LYS A 120 -13.40 14.39 -11.86
C LYS A 120 -13.37 14.61 -13.36
N ASP A 121 -13.65 13.54 -14.10
CA ASP A 121 -14.44 13.51 -15.34
C ASP A 121 -14.63 12.04 -15.77
#